data_AF-A0A6V7HR38-F1
#
_entry.id   AF-A0A6V7HR38-F1
#
_cell.length_a   1.000
_cell.length_b   1.000
_cell.length_c   1.000
_cell.angle_alpha   90.00
_cell.angle_beta   90.00
_cell.angle_gamma   90.00
#
_symmetry.space_group_name_H-M   'P 1'
#
loop_
_entity.id
_entity.type
_entity.pdbx_description
1 polymer ?
#
loop_
_entity_poly.entity_id
_entity_poly.type
_entity_poly.pdbx_seq_one_letter_code
_entity_poly.pdbx_strand_id
1 'polypeptide(L)'
;MSRRFGWPDYHWKMLVPKKLLDCPACGHPHEPGRLCHHCYGRVKAETKEMQDAIEKNLGIEPVEKDVVVLYEGEKELKGADYWKGQRIVELPKKRPAWFHSNLMQPSTQEPAESTDVKPEHLA
;
A
#
# COMPACT_ATOMS: atom_id res chain seq x y z
N MET A 1 -27.67 -29.10 -30.99
CA MET A 1 -26.83 -27.95 -30.56
C MET A 1 -26.60 -27.85 -29.05
N SER A 2 -27.27 -28.65 -28.20
CA SER A 2 -27.23 -28.50 -26.73
C SER A 2 -25.92 -28.90 -26.02
N ARG A 3 -25.16 -29.87 -26.54
CA ARG A 3 -23.97 -30.39 -25.83
C ARG A 3 -22.79 -29.40 -25.76
N ARG A 4 -22.51 -28.69 -26.86
CA ARG A 4 -21.36 -27.78 -26.99
C ARG A 4 -21.61 -26.42 -26.33
N PHE A 5 -22.72 -25.76 -26.67
CA PHE A 5 -22.98 -24.37 -26.26
C PHE A 5 -23.92 -24.26 -25.06
N GLY A 6 -24.71 -25.31 -24.80
CA GLY A 6 -25.75 -25.25 -23.78
C GLY A 6 -26.99 -24.49 -24.25
N TRP A 7 -27.95 -24.32 -23.35
CA TRP A 7 -29.16 -23.51 -23.55
C TRP A 7 -29.16 -22.35 -22.55
N PRO A 8 -29.54 -21.11 -22.93
CA PRO A 8 -29.44 -19.94 -22.06
C PRO A 8 -30.13 -20.11 -20.70
N ASP A 9 -31.32 -20.68 -20.70
CA ASP A 9 -32.15 -20.87 -19.50
C ASP A 9 -31.72 -22.07 -18.63
N TYR A 10 -30.80 -22.90 -19.12
CA TYR A 10 -30.28 -24.07 -18.41
C TYR A 10 -28.77 -23.94 -18.23
N HIS A 11 -28.01 -24.89 -18.77
CA HIS A 11 -26.56 -24.92 -18.63
C HIS A 11 -25.90 -24.10 -19.74
N TRP A 12 -25.81 -22.78 -19.58
CA TRP A 12 -25.09 -21.91 -20.51
C TRP A 12 -23.57 -22.13 -20.41
N LYS A 13 -22.91 -22.50 -21.52
CA LYS A 13 -21.46 -22.78 -21.55
C LYS A 13 -20.65 -21.71 -22.27
N MET A 14 -21.32 -20.72 -22.84
CA MET A 14 -20.65 -19.61 -23.52
C MET A 14 -20.05 -18.65 -22.51
N LEU A 15 -18.99 -17.96 -22.92
CA LEU A 15 -18.39 -16.90 -22.13
C LEU A 15 -19.40 -15.76 -21.95
N VAL A 16 -19.62 -15.37 -20.68
CA VAL A 16 -20.49 -14.25 -20.34
C VAL A 16 -19.65 -12.97 -20.30
N PRO A 17 -20.07 -11.89 -20.99
CA PRO A 17 -19.34 -10.64 -20.94
C PRO A 17 -19.33 -10.07 -19.52
N LYS A 18 -18.16 -9.68 -19.04
CA LYS A 18 -18.00 -9.02 -17.74
C LYS A 18 -18.12 -7.51 -17.90
N LYS A 19 -18.66 -6.84 -16.88
CA LYS A 19 -18.65 -5.38 -16.78
C LYS A 19 -17.31 -4.93 -16.17
N LEU A 20 -16.66 -3.99 -16.82
CA LEU A 20 -15.43 -3.36 -16.34
C LEU A 20 -15.73 -1.91 -15.98
N LEU A 21 -15.04 -1.41 -14.95
CA LEU A 21 -15.10 -0.02 -14.51
C LEU A 21 -13.73 0.62 -14.69
N ASP A 22 -13.69 1.93 -14.92
CA ASP A 22 -12.44 2.66 -15.00
C ASP A 22 -11.98 3.10 -13.62
N CYS A 23 -10.71 2.86 -13.30
CA CYS A 23 -10.16 3.21 -12.01
C CYS A 23 -10.07 4.74 -11.86
N PRO A 24 -10.57 5.35 -10.76
CA PRO A 24 -10.54 6.80 -10.59
C PRO A 24 -9.13 7.37 -10.43
N ALA A 25 -8.16 6.56 -9.99
CA ALA A 25 -6.79 7.02 -9.74
C ALA A 25 -5.88 6.94 -10.98
N CYS A 26 -6.10 5.98 -11.88
CA CYS A 26 -5.19 5.73 -13.00
C CYS A 26 -5.86 5.51 -14.36
N GLY A 27 -7.19 5.53 -14.42
CA GLY A 27 -7.97 5.35 -15.65
C GLY A 27 -7.92 3.94 -16.26
N HIS A 28 -7.25 2.97 -15.63
CA HIS A 28 -7.19 1.60 -16.15
C HIS A 28 -8.48 0.83 -15.82
N PRO A 29 -8.93 -0.07 -16.72
CA PRO A 29 -10.11 -0.88 -16.49
C PRO A 29 -9.85 -1.91 -15.37
N HIS A 30 -10.83 -2.11 -14.50
CA HIS A 30 -10.80 -3.11 -13.44
C HIS A 30 -12.18 -3.75 -13.23
N GLU A 31 -12.21 -4.92 -12.59
CA GLU A 31 -13.46 -5.57 -12.22
C GLU A 31 -14.10 -4.86 -11.00
N PRO A 32 -15.43 -4.70 -10.98
CA PRO A 32 -16.14 -4.17 -9.82
C PRO A 32 -15.93 -5.08 -8.59
N GLY A 33 -15.80 -4.47 -7.42
CA GLY A 33 -15.52 -5.20 -6.16
C GLY A 33 -14.08 -5.73 -6.04
N ARG A 34 -13.18 -5.39 -6.97
CA ARG A 34 -11.75 -5.70 -6.89
C ARG A 34 -10.90 -4.44 -6.96
N LEU A 35 -9.74 -4.48 -6.31
CA LEU A 35 -8.73 -3.42 -6.45
C LEU A 35 -8.20 -3.38 -7.89
N CYS A 36 -7.85 -2.18 -8.36
CA CYS A 36 -7.21 -2.01 -9.65
C CYS A 36 -5.84 -2.70 -9.66
N HIS A 37 -5.63 -3.60 -10.63
CA HIS A 37 -4.37 -4.33 -10.76
C HIS A 37 -3.16 -3.40 -10.95
N HIS A 38 -3.30 -2.33 -11.73
CA HIS A 38 -2.21 -1.41 -12.02
C HIS A 38 -1.76 -0.64 -10.75
N CYS A 39 -2.70 -0.03 -10.03
CA CYS A 39 -2.40 0.65 -8.76
C CYS A 39 -1.83 -0.32 -7.73
N TYR A 40 -2.44 -1.49 -7.57
CA TYR A 40 -1.96 -2.52 -6.65
C TYR A 40 -0.56 -3.00 -7.02
N GLY A 41 -0.25 -3.15 -8.31
CA GLY A 41 1.08 -3.51 -8.79
C GLY A 41 2.16 -2.51 -8.37
N ARG A 42 1.85 -1.20 -8.42
CA ARG A 42 2.76 -0.14 -7.95
C ARG A 42 3.00 -0.23 -6.45
N VAL A 43 1.94 -0.39 -5.66
CA VAL A 43 2.06 -0.57 -4.20
C VAL A 43 2.90 -1.80 -3.88
N LYS A 44 2.62 -2.93 -4.55
CA LYS A 44 3.33 -4.19 -4.35
C LYS A 44 4.81 -4.09 -4.69
N ALA A 45 5.17 -3.35 -5.75
CA ALA A 45 6.57 -3.12 -6.10
C ALA A 45 7.29 -2.33 -5.00
N GLU A 46 6.69 -1.24 -4.53
CA GLU A 46 7.25 -0.40 -3.47
C GLU A 46 7.42 -1.19 -2.15
N THR A 47 6.37 -1.92 -1.73
CA THR A 47 6.43 -2.71 -0.49
C THR A 47 7.45 -3.83 -0.54
N LYS A 48 7.71 -4.40 -1.73
CA LYS A 48 8.74 -5.42 -1.91
C LYS A 48 10.13 -4.83 -1.70
N GLU A 49 10.41 -3.66 -2.27
CA GLU A 49 11.69 -2.99 -2.06
C GLU A 49 11.91 -2.63 -0.58
N MET A 50 10.84 -2.24 0.12
CA MET A 50 10.88 -2.03 1.57
C MET A 50 11.19 -3.33 2.31
N GLN A 51 10.54 -4.44 1.97
CA GLN A 51 10.79 -5.75 2.57
C GLN A 51 12.23 -6.21 2.33
N ASP A 52 12.74 -6.08 1.10
CA ASP A 52 14.12 -6.42 0.76
C ASP A 52 15.13 -5.58 1.56
N ALA A 53 14.82 -4.30 1.82
CA ALA A 53 15.66 -3.44 2.65
C ALA A 53 15.59 -3.84 4.14
N ILE A 54 14.41 -4.22 4.62
CA ILE A 54 14.20 -4.71 5.99
C ILE A 54 14.99 -6.01 6.21
N GLU A 55 14.89 -6.97 5.29
CA GLU A 55 15.61 -8.25 5.36
C GLU A 55 17.13 -8.07 5.39
N LYS A 56 17.66 -7.17 4.55
CA LYS A 56 19.10 -6.85 4.52
C LYS A 56 19.61 -6.22 5.81
N ASN A 57 18.79 -5.40 6.49
CA ASN A 57 19.20 -4.68 7.69
C ASN A 57 18.99 -5.48 8.98
N LEU A 58 17.91 -6.27 9.08
CA LEU A 58 17.55 -6.97 10.31
C LEU A 58 18.17 -8.37 10.42
N GLY A 59 18.52 -9.00 9.30
CA GLY A 59 19.06 -10.35 9.30
C GLY A 59 18.07 -11.38 9.87
N ILE A 60 18.59 -12.40 10.56
CA ILE A 60 17.80 -13.52 11.13
C ILE A 60 17.37 -13.23 12.58
N GLU A 61 17.81 -12.11 13.16
CA GLU A 61 17.54 -11.81 14.56
C GLU A 61 16.07 -11.42 14.79
N PRO A 62 15.43 -11.95 15.84
CA PRO A 62 14.05 -11.58 16.17
C PRO A 62 13.96 -10.10 16.50
N VAL A 63 12.88 -9.49 16.02
CA VAL A 63 12.66 -8.04 16.08
C VAL A 63 11.75 -7.73 17.26
N GLU A 64 12.35 -7.28 18.37
CA GLU A 64 11.61 -6.92 19.61
C GLU A 64 11.04 -5.48 19.58
N LYS A 65 11.42 -4.67 18.60
CA LYS A 65 11.11 -3.23 18.51
C LYS A 65 10.46 -2.90 17.19
N ASP A 66 9.63 -1.86 17.17
CA ASP A 66 8.97 -1.40 15.94
C ASP A 66 10.00 -1.01 14.86
N VAL A 67 9.71 -1.44 13.63
CA VAL A 67 10.53 -1.15 12.43
C VAL A 67 9.89 0.01 11.68
N VAL A 68 10.65 1.09 11.50
CA VAL A 68 10.20 2.25 10.73
C VAL A 68 11.08 2.41 9.50
N VAL A 69 10.43 2.44 8.33
CA VAL A 69 11.09 2.66 7.05
C VAL A 69 11.06 4.15 6.73
N LEU A 70 12.22 4.74 6.50
CA LEU A 70 12.39 6.14 6.14
C LEU A 70 12.89 6.27 4.72
N TYR A 71 12.31 7.23 4.01
CA TYR A 71 12.77 7.69 2.72
C TYR A 71 13.80 8.81 2.88
N GLU A 72 14.52 9.13 1.80
CA GLU A 72 15.52 10.19 1.78
C GLU A 72 14.94 11.54 2.24
N GLY A 73 15.62 12.19 3.19
CA GLY A 73 15.25 13.50 3.74
C GLY A 73 14.23 13.48 4.88
N GLU A 74 13.66 12.32 5.24
CA GLU A 74 12.63 12.26 6.30
C GLU A 74 13.18 12.16 7.72
N LYS A 75 14.46 11.80 7.85
CA LYS A 75 15.13 11.64 9.15
C LYS A 75 15.23 12.96 9.92
N GLU A 76 15.36 14.06 9.19
CA GLU A 76 15.56 15.41 9.75
C GLU A 76 14.25 16.05 10.25
N LEU A 77 13.08 15.52 9.82
CA LEU A 77 11.77 16.08 10.16
C LEU A 77 11.31 15.75 11.59
N LYS A 78 11.85 14.71 12.23
CA LYS A 78 11.45 14.29 13.58
C LYS A 78 12.61 14.38 14.56
N GLY A 79 12.32 14.87 15.77
CA GLY A 79 13.30 15.03 16.83
C GLY A 79 13.98 13.73 17.26
N ALA A 80 15.23 13.82 17.69
CA ALA A 80 16.07 12.68 18.08
C ALA A 80 15.44 11.76 19.15
N ASP A 81 14.55 12.28 19.99
CA ASP A 81 13.87 11.51 21.04
C ASP A 81 12.82 10.53 20.48
N TYR A 82 12.21 10.84 19.34
CA TYR A 82 11.23 9.96 18.68
C TYR A 82 11.87 8.64 18.21
N TRP A 83 13.14 8.71 17.83
CA TRP A 83 13.88 7.61 17.22
C TRP A 83 14.53 6.65 18.24
N LYS A 84 14.67 7.05 19.50
CA LYS A 84 15.45 6.31 20.52
C LYS A 84 14.92 4.91 20.86
N GLY A 85 13.72 4.54 20.37
CA GLY A 85 13.11 3.22 20.60
C GLY A 85 12.86 2.38 19.35
N GLN A 86 13.10 2.90 18.14
CA GLN A 86 12.67 2.26 16.88
C GLN A 86 13.88 1.83 16.04
N ARG A 87 13.76 0.70 15.32
CA ARG A 87 14.77 0.32 14.32
C ARG A 87 14.47 1.06 13.01
N ILE A 88 15.43 1.87 12.57
CA ILE A 88 15.30 2.69 11.35
C ILE A 88 15.91 1.93 10.18
N VAL A 89 15.13 1.75 9.11
CA VAL A 89 15.60 1.25 7.82
C VAL A 89 15.52 2.39 6.82
N GLU A 90 16.66 2.81 6.28
CA GLU A 90 16.74 3.89 5.30
C GLU A 90 16.64 3.31 3.88
N LEU A 91 15.74 3.89 3.08
CA LEU A 91 15.55 3.54 1.68
C LEU A 91 16.13 4.69 0.81
N PRO A 92 17.07 4.42 -0.12
CA PRO A 92 17.71 5.44 -0.95
C PRO A 92 16.81 5.86 -2.12
N LYS A 93 15.59 6.30 -1.80
CA LYS A 93 14.59 6.81 -2.73
C LYS A 93 13.81 7.93 -2.04
N LYS A 94 13.23 8.81 -2.85
CA LYS A 94 12.25 9.81 -2.39
C LYS A 94 10.89 9.15 -2.20
N ARG A 95 10.16 9.55 -1.15
CA ARG A 95 8.81 9.06 -0.90
C ARG A 95 7.89 9.42 -2.07
N PRO A 96 7.16 8.44 -2.63
CA PRO A 96 6.14 8.74 -3.62
C PRO A 96 4.98 9.54 -3.02
N ALA A 97 4.47 10.54 -3.74
CA ALA A 97 3.37 11.40 -3.26
C ALA A 97 2.07 10.65 -2.89
N TRP A 98 1.84 9.46 -3.47
CA TRP A 98 0.68 8.62 -3.17
C TRP A 98 0.86 7.76 -1.91
N PHE A 99 2.06 7.73 -1.32
CA PHE A 99 2.41 6.90 -0.16
C PHE A 99 2.81 7.78 1.02
N HIS A 100 1.82 8.25 1.79
CA HIS A 100 2.06 9.15 2.92
C HIS A 100 2.63 8.47 4.16
N SER A 101 3.36 9.23 4.99
CA SER A 101 3.93 8.81 6.28
C SER A 101 2.92 8.17 7.23
N ASN A 102 1.67 8.61 7.16
CA ASN A 102 0.62 8.22 8.10
C ASN A 102 0.22 6.75 7.92
N LEU A 103 0.45 6.18 6.73
CA LEU A 103 0.17 4.77 6.46
C LEU A 103 1.11 3.82 7.23
N MET A 104 2.23 4.34 7.73
CA MET A 104 3.22 3.59 8.50
C MET A 104 3.11 3.82 10.02
N GLN A 105 2.14 4.61 10.48
CA GLN A 105 1.93 4.86 11.90
C GLN A 105 1.08 3.73 12.52
N PRO A 106 1.40 3.28 13.75
CA PRO A 106 0.59 2.30 14.46
C PRO A 106 -0.80 2.90 14.76
N SER A 107 -1.88 2.16 14.47
CA SER A 107 -3.25 2.66 14.67
C SER A 107 -3.69 2.74 16.14
N THR A 108 -2.84 2.33 17.08
CA THR A 108 -3.13 2.26 18.52
C THR A 108 -2.89 3.59 19.24
N GLN A 109 -2.63 4.69 18.53
CA GLN A 109 -2.60 6.02 19.14
C GLN A 109 -4.03 6.39 19.57
N GLU A 110 -4.19 6.84 20.81
CA GLU A 110 -5.45 7.40 21.27
C GLU A 110 -5.88 8.50 20.29
N PRO A 111 -7.15 8.52 19.85
CA PRO A 111 -7.61 9.51 18.88
C PRO A 111 -7.35 10.91 19.45
N ALA A 112 -6.63 11.74 18.69
CA ALA A 112 -6.40 13.12 19.07
C ALA A 112 -7.75 13.85 19.21
N GLU A 113 -7.98 14.51 20.35
CA GLU A 113 -9.23 15.25 20.61
C GLU A 113 -9.42 16.49 19.71
N SER A 114 -8.42 16.87 18.92
CA SER A 114 -8.47 18.04 18.03
C SER A 114 -8.79 17.65 16.59
N THR A 115 -9.85 18.23 16.02
CA THR A 115 -10.23 18.08 14.60
C THR A 115 -9.32 18.80 13.60
N ASP A 116 -8.32 19.56 14.07
CA ASP A 116 -7.43 20.36 13.23
C ASP A 116 -6.12 19.61 12.93
N VAL A 117 -6.06 18.96 11.76
CA VAL A 117 -4.80 18.44 11.21
C VAL A 117 -4.17 19.56 10.38
N LYS A 118 -3.04 20.10 10.84
CA LYS A 118 -2.28 21.11 10.08
C LYS A 118 -1.87 20.57 8.70
N PRO A 119 -2.08 21.33 7.61
CA PRO A 119 -1.88 20.86 6.23
C PRO A 119 -0.42 20.71 5.79
N GLU A 120 0.55 20.95 6.67
CA GLU A 120 1.99 21.07 6.33
C GLU A 120 2.63 19.77 5.80
N HIS A 121 1.91 18.64 5.82
CA HIS A 121 2.38 17.35 5.29
C HIS A 121 1.44 16.69 4.26
N LEU A 122 0.52 17.44 3.65
CA LEU A 122 -0.42 16.94 2.63
C LEU A 122 0.06 17.05 1.17
N ALA A 123 1.35 17.33 0.93
CA ALA A 123 1.92 17.54 -0.40
C ALA A 123 2.89 16.42 -0.81
#